data_AF-A0A0S2TFR1-F1
#
_entry.id   AF-A0A0S2TFR1-F1
#
_cell.length_a   1.000
_cell.length_b   1.000
_cell.length_c   1.000
_cell.angle_alpha   90.00
_cell.angle_beta   90.00
_cell.angle_gamma   90.00
#
_symmetry.space_group_name_H-M   'P 1'
#
loop_
_entity.id
_entity.type
_entity.pdbx_description
1 polymer ?
#
loop_
_entity_poly.entity_id
_entity_poly.type
_entity_poly.pdbx_seq_one_letter_code
_entity_poly.pdbx_strand_id
1 'polypeptide(L)'
;MNTEHPLLFALSESRAFGDRVAATLGLSLGEHKEREFEDGEHKIRSLENVRNRDVYVIQSLYSDPERSVNDKLCRLLFFLGALQDASAARVSAVLPYLCYARKDRKTKPRDPVTTRYLAQLLESMGTHRVVALEVHNPAAFQNALRCRSDHLEARRLWVDHFAPRLAERSVVVVSPDVGGAKRAEAFRQMLSRRLAREADMAFLEKYRSAGEISGQAVVGDIHDKVAIIVDDLISSGSTLVRAARACRAAGAREVHAAASHGLFVGDADQTLTEPALDQLVITNTIPPFRLTAKAIQDKLTVLDAAPLFAEAIRRIHNGASLVELVEDNA
;
A
#
# COMPACT_ATOMS: atom_id res chain seq x y z
N MET A 1 -18.90 18.75 17.91
CA MET A 1 -17.57 18.19 17.60
C MET A 1 -17.28 17.13 18.63
N ASN A 2 -16.82 15.94 18.22
CA ASN A 2 -16.48 14.88 19.16
C ASN A 2 -15.26 15.35 19.97
N THR A 3 -15.40 15.55 21.27
CA THR A 3 -14.34 16.11 22.13
C THR A 3 -13.35 15.05 22.61
N GLU A 4 -13.65 13.77 22.41
CA GLU A 4 -12.77 12.66 22.77
C GLU A 4 -11.88 12.27 21.59
N HIS A 5 -10.58 12.13 21.85
CA HIS A 5 -9.61 11.63 20.89
C HIS A 5 -10.00 10.24 20.33
N PRO A 6 -9.62 9.92 19.08
CA PRO A 6 -9.82 8.58 18.53
C PRO A 6 -9.10 7.54 19.38
N LEU A 7 -9.68 6.34 19.51
CA LEU A 7 -9.02 5.21 20.15
C LEU A 7 -8.39 4.33 19.08
N LEU A 8 -7.08 4.11 19.15
CA LEU A 8 -6.34 3.33 18.18
C LEU A 8 -5.94 1.99 18.76
N PHE A 9 -6.15 0.91 18.03
CA PHE A 9 -5.57 -0.39 18.30
C PHE A 9 -4.69 -0.79 17.12
N ALA A 10 -3.65 -1.55 17.38
CA ALA A 10 -2.90 -2.25 16.34
C ALA A 10 -2.69 -3.68 16.77
N LEU A 11 -3.08 -4.63 15.93
CA LEU A 11 -2.86 -6.04 16.23
C LEU A 11 -1.36 -6.34 16.24
N SER A 12 -0.98 -7.43 16.92
CA SER A 12 0.43 -7.74 17.20
C SER A 12 1.35 -7.64 15.98
N GLU A 13 0.89 -8.10 14.81
CA GLU A 13 1.68 -8.14 13.58
C GLU A 13 1.89 -6.77 12.94
N SER A 14 1.07 -5.78 13.33
CA SER A 14 1.15 -4.39 12.86
C SER A 14 1.53 -3.42 13.98
N ARG A 15 1.92 -3.91 15.16
CA ARG A 15 2.17 -3.10 16.35
C ARG A 15 3.18 -1.98 16.10
N ALA A 16 4.32 -2.29 15.47
CA ALA A 16 5.36 -1.32 15.18
C ALA A 16 4.89 -0.18 14.25
N PHE A 17 4.02 -0.47 13.29
CA PHE A 17 3.42 0.57 12.43
C PHE A 17 2.38 1.37 13.21
N GLY A 18 1.53 0.69 13.99
CA GLY A 18 0.53 1.31 14.85
C GLY A 18 1.13 2.28 15.87
N ASP A 19 2.23 1.91 16.52
CA ASP A 19 2.93 2.77 17.48
C ASP A 19 3.42 4.07 16.82
N ARG A 20 3.92 4.00 15.57
CA ARG A 20 4.31 5.19 14.80
C ARG A 20 3.12 6.08 14.45
N VAL A 21 1.99 5.49 14.05
CA VAL A 21 0.76 6.22 13.77
C VAL A 21 0.25 6.92 15.03
N ALA A 22 0.21 6.20 16.15
CA ALA A 22 -0.21 6.73 17.44
C ALA A 22 0.72 7.86 17.92
N ALA A 23 2.04 7.66 17.84
CA ALA A 23 3.03 8.68 18.18
C ALA A 23 2.88 9.95 17.33
N THR A 24 2.60 9.81 16.03
CA THR A 24 2.36 10.95 15.13
C THR A 24 1.09 11.73 15.51
N LEU A 25 0.09 11.05 16.07
CA LEU A 25 -1.13 11.67 16.60
C LEU A 25 -0.96 12.25 18.02
N GLY A 26 0.18 12.01 18.68
CA GLY A 26 0.36 12.33 20.10
C GLY A 26 -0.49 11.44 21.02
N LEU A 27 -0.78 10.20 20.60
CA LEU A 27 -1.60 9.22 21.31
C LEU A 27 -0.80 7.95 21.62
N SER A 28 -1.38 7.09 22.45
CA SER A 28 -0.93 5.71 22.64
C SER A 28 -1.95 4.74 22.07
N LEU A 29 -1.52 3.52 21.71
CA LEU A 29 -2.45 2.46 21.35
C LEU A 29 -3.21 2.00 22.60
N GLY A 30 -4.51 1.77 22.45
CA GLY A 30 -5.33 1.13 23.46
C GLY A 30 -4.86 -0.29 23.73
N GLU A 31 -5.00 -0.72 24.98
CA GLU A 31 -4.60 -2.07 25.36
C GLU A 31 -5.62 -3.12 24.91
N HIS A 32 -5.12 -4.22 24.35
CA HIS A 32 -5.91 -5.39 24.02
C HIS A 32 -5.13 -6.66 24.37
N LYS A 33 -5.84 -7.77 24.52
CA LYS A 33 -5.24 -9.07 24.82
C LYS A 33 -5.50 -10.04 23.68
N GLU A 34 -4.42 -10.64 23.18
CA GLU A 34 -4.42 -11.72 22.19
C GLU A 34 -3.99 -13.02 22.87
N ARG A 35 -4.67 -14.14 22.55
CA ARG A 35 -4.34 -15.48 23.03
C ARG A 35 -4.61 -16.49 21.93
N GLU A 36 -3.64 -17.35 21.64
CA GLU A 36 -3.86 -18.57 20.84
C GLU A 36 -4.39 -19.71 21.73
N PHE A 37 -5.22 -20.56 21.15
CA PHE A 37 -5.55 -21.88 21.68
C PHE A 37 -4.66 -22.93 21.02
N GLU A 38 -4.53 -24.09 21.67
CA GLU A 38 -3.61 -25.15 21.31
C GLU A 38 -3.92 -25.81 19.94
N ASP A 39 -5.14 -25.65 19.44
CA ASP A 39 -5.65 -26.20 18.18
C ASP A 39 -5.64 -25.21 17.00
N GLY A 40 -5.12 -23.99 17.21
CA GLY A 40 -5.02 -22.95 16.18
C GLY A 40 -6.16 -21.94 16.17
N GLU A 41 -7.16 -22.06 17.05
CA GLU A 41 -8.10 -20.97 17.29
C GLU A 41 -7.42 -19.81 18.02
N HIS A 42 -8.05 -18.63 18.01
CA HIS A 42 -7.54 -17.49 18.77
C HIS A 42 -8.66 -16.68 19.42
N LYS A 43 -8.30 -16.01 20.50
CA LYS A 43 -9.14 -15.06 21.23
C LYS A 43 -8.47 -13.70 21.23
N ILE A 44 -9.25 -12.67 20.91
CA ILE A 44 -8.83 -11.29 21.02
C ILE A 44 -9.92 -10.45 21.69
N ARG A 45 -9.53 -9.53 22.58
CA ARG A 45 -10.47 -8.60 23.25
C ARG A 45 -9.80 -7.29 23.64
N SER A 46 -10.59 -6.22 23.67
CA SER A 46 -10.17 -4.94 24.24
C SER A 46 -10.00 -5.06 25.76
N LEU A 47 -9.00 -4.36 26.31
CA LEU A 47 -8.90 -4.06 27.75
C LEU A 47 -9.41 -2.65 28.06
N GLU A 48 -9.55 -1.81 27.04
CA GLU A 48 -10.13 -0.47 27.12
C GLU A 48 -11.66 -0.48 27.03
N ASN A 49 -12.30 0.50 27.67
CA ASN A 49 -13.71 0.79 27.44
C ASN A 49 -13.90 1.51 26.11
N VAL A 50 -14.53 0.82 25.16
CA VAL A 50 -14.77 1.35 23.81
C VAL A 50 -16.17 1.91 23.61
N ARG A 51 -17.04 1.87 24.63
CA ARG A 51 -18.44 2.29 24.51
C ARG A 51 -18.53 3.72 24.01
N ASN A 52 -19.31 3.91 22.94
CA ASN A 52 -19.52 5.19 22.27
C ASN A 52 -18.25 5.87 21.71
N ARG A 53 -17.11 5.17 21.63
CA ARG A 53 -15.85 5.69 21.07
C ARG A 53 -15.79 5.55 19.54
N ASP A 54 -15.02 6.43 18.91
CA ASP A 54 -14.56 6.27 17.51
C ASP A 54 -13.24 5.50 17.51
N VAL A 55 -13.30 4.25 17.03
CA VAL A 55 -12.22 3.25 17.15
C VAL A 55 -11.60 2.96 15.79
N TYR A 56 -10.28 2.90 15.74
CA TYR A 56 -9.50 2.55 14.55
C TYR A 56 -8.64 1.33 14.85
N VAL A 57 -8.76 0.28 14.03
CA VAL A 57 -7.97 -0.95 14.16
C VAL A 57 -6.99 -1.03 13.00
N ILE A 58 -5.70 -0.98 13.31
CA ILE A 58 -4.61 -1.03 12.34
C ILE A 58 -4.16 -2.48 12.16
N GLN A 59 -4.28 -3.00 10.94
CA GLN A 59 -3.76 -4.32 10.58
C GLN A 59 -3.38 -4.39 9.10
N SER A 60 -2.11 -4.68 8.82
CA SER A 60 -1.60 -4.93 7.47
C SER A 60 -1.73 -6.42 7.13
N LEU A 61 -2.37 -6.75 5.99
CA LEU A 61 -2.81 -8.10 5.66
C LEU A 61 -1.85 -8.83 4.72
N TYR A 62 -0.61 -9.03 5.14
CA TYR A 62 0.41 -9.82 4.43
C TYR A 62 0.73 -11.12 5.16
N SER A 63 1.19 -12.16 4.46
CA SER A 63 1.74 -13.34 5.14
C SER A 63 3.17 -13.08 5.60
N ASP A 64 3.55 -13.64 6.74
CA ASP A 64 4.93 -13.71 7.25
C ASP A 64 5.24 -15.15 7.73
N PRO A 65 6.42 -15.43 8.31
CA PRO A 65 6.76 -16.78 8.76
C PRO A 65 5.85 -17.33 9.86
N GLU A 66 5.20 -16.46 10.64
CA GLU A 66 4.38 -16.86 11.78
C GLU A 66 2.90 -17.00 11.42
N ARG A 67 2.40 -16.14 10.53
CA ARG A 67 0.98 -16.05 10.20
C ARG A 67 0.73 -15.87 8.72
N SER A 68 -0.27 -16.61 8.23
CA SER A 68 -0.78 -16.42 6.88
C SER A 68 -1.61 -15.14 6.77
N VAL A 69 -1.89 -14.75 5.53
CA VAL A 69 -2.86 -13.68 5.22
C VAL A 69 -4.23 -13.98 5.84
N ASN A 70 -4.62 -15.26 5.90
CA ASN A 70 -5.92 -15.67 6.41
C ASN A 70 -5.98 -15.55 7.93
N ASP A 71 -4.92 -15.92 8.63
CA ASP A 71 -4.87 -15.81 10.10
C ASP A 71 -5.01 -14.35 10.51
N LYS A 72 -4.24 -13.45 9.88
CA LYS A 72 -4.33 -12.00 10.16
C LYS A 72 -5.69 -11.42 9.81
N LEU A 73 -6.32 -11.89 8.73
CA LEU A 73 -7.66 -11.47 8.34
C LEU A 73 -8.70 -11.94 9.37
N CYS A 74 -8.69 -13.21 9.77
CA CYS A 74 -9.61 -13.74 10.79
C CYS A 74 -9.47 -12.97 12.11
N ARG A 75 -8.24 -12.69 12.55
CA ARG A 75 -7.96 -11.89 13.76
C ARG A 75 -8.54 -10.49 13.69
N LEU A 76 -8.33 -9.82 12.56
CA LEU A 76 -8.91 -8.51 12.32
C LEU A 76 -10.45 -8.58 12.40
N LEU A 77 -11.07 -9.52 11.68
CA LEU A 77 -12.53 -9.66 11.65
C LEU A 77 -13.09 -9.88 13.07
N PHE A 78 -12.52 -10.81 13.84
CA PHE A 78 -13.00 -11.11 15.19
C PHE A 78 -12.83 -9.93 16.13
N PHE A 79 -11.75 -9.16 15.99
CA PHE A 79 -11.55 -7.98 16.82
C PHE A 79 -12.51 -6.84 16.46
N LEU A 80 -12.75 -6.61 15.17
CA LEU A 80 -13.75 -5.64 14.71
C LEU A 80 -15.14 -5.98 15.27
N GLY A 81 -15.55 -7.25 15.18
CA GLY A 81 -16.80 -7.73 15.76
C GLY A 81 -16.86 -7.58 17.28
N ALA A 82 -15.79 -7.94 17.99
CA ALA A 82 -15.73 -7.78 19.45
C ALA A 82 -15.85 -6.32 19.91
N LEU A 83 -15.28 -5.37 19.15
CA LEU A 83 -15.40 -3.93 19.42
C LEU A 83 -16.82 -3.42 19.15
N GLN A 84 -17.47 -3.94 18.10
CA GLN A 84 -18.86 -3.64 17.78
C GLN A 84 -19.80 -4.13 18.89
N ASP A 85 -19.64 -5.37 19.35
CA ASP A 85 -20.41 -5.96 20.46
C ASP A 85 -20.16 -5.20 21.78
N ALA A 86 -18.94 -4.69 21.99
CA ALA A 86 -18.59 -3.83 23.10
C ALA A 86 -19.15 -2.39 22.98
N SER A 87 -20.05 -2.14 22.02
CA SER A 87 -20.79 -0.89 21.83
C SER A 87 -19.93 0.31 21.42
N ALA A 88 -18.86 0.10 20.64
CA ALA A 88 -18.17 1.20 19.96
C ALA A 88 -19.16 1.99 19.07
N ALA A 89 -19.03 3.33 19.04
CA ALA A 89 -19.90 4.15 18.20
C ALA A 89 -19.58 3.95 16.70
N ARG A 90 -18.29 3.85 16.38
CA ARG A 90 -17.76 3.63 15.04
C ARG A 90 -16.52 2.75 15.13
N VAL A 91 -16.44 1.73 14.27
CA VAL A 91 -15.26 0.87 14.13
C VAL A 91 -14.71 1.00 12.71
N SER A 92 -13.49 1.51 12.57
CA SER A 92 -12.83 1.70 11.27
C SER A 92 -11.65 0.75 11.13
N ALA A 93 -11.60 0.00 10.04
CA ALA A 93 -10.46 -0.83 9.68
C ALA A 93 -9.42 0.01 8.93
N VAL A 94 -8.20 0.07 9.46
CA VAL A 94 -7.07 0.80 8.86
C VAL A 94 -6.08 -0.25 8.36
N LEU A 95 -5.94 -0.36 7.04
CA LEU A 95 -5.29 -1.46 6.36
C LEU A 95 -4.10 -0.93 5.53
N PRO A 96 -2.89 -0.82 6.13
CA PRO A 96 -1.67 -0.41 5.43
C PRO A 96 -1.45 -1.20 4.13
N TYR A 97 -1.74 -2.49 4.13
CA TYR A 97 -1.83 -3.31 2.93
C TYR A 97 -3.11 -4.16 2.97
N LEU A 98 -3.90 -4.07 1.90
CA LEU A 98 -5.14 -4.81 1.72
C LEU A 98 -4.89 -6.11 0.92
N CYS A 99 -5.16 -7.26 1.54
CA CYS A 99 -5.06 -8.55 0.86
C CYS A 99 -6.18 -8.76 -0.17
N TYR A 100 -6.00 -9.77 -1.03
CA TYR A 100 -7.01 -10.19 -2.02
C TYR A 100 -7.51 -9.09 -2.99
N ALA A 101 -6.81 -7.95 -3.09
CA ALA A 101 -7.14 -6.85 -3.99
C ALA A 101 -6.87 -7.13 -5.48
N ARG A 102 -6.02 -8.13 -5.79
CA ARG A 102 -5.65 -8.50 -7.18
C ARG A 102 -6.74 -9.28 -7.93
N LYS A 103 -7.76 -9.79 -7.23
CA LYS A 103 -8.87 -10.54 -7.85
C LYS A 103 -10.18 -9.77 -7.69
N ASP A 104 -10.25 -8.72 -8.48
CA ASP A 104 -11.26 -7.67 -8.49
C ASP A 104 -12.35 -7.86 -9.57
N ARG A 105 -12.09 -8.72 -10.56
CA ARG A 105 -13.03 -9.07 -11.63
C ARG A 105 -12.85 -10.51 -12.13
N LYS A 106 -13.88 -10.99 -12.83
CA LYS A 106 -13.83 -12.26 -13.57
C LYS A 106 -13.05 -12.04 -14.87
N THR A 107 -11.93 -12.76 -15.03
CA THR A 107 -11.12 -12.74 -16.26
C THR A 107 -11.35 -13.98 -17.12
N LYS A 108 -11.87 -15.05 -16.51
CA LYS A 108 -12.28 -16.30 -17.12
C LYS A 108 -13.65 -16.73 -16.61
N PRO A 109 -14.38 -17.60 -17.32
CA PRO A 109 -15.63 -18.17 -16.83
C PRO A 109 -15.46 -18.79 -15.44
N ARG A 110 -16.39 -18.49 -14.52
CA ARG A 110 -16.40 -18.98 -13.13
C ARG A 110 -15.27 -18.49 -12.22
N ASP A 111 -14.50 -17.48 -12.63
CA ASP A 111 -13.54 -16.82 -11.74
C ASP A 111 -14.22 -16.19 -10.50
N PRO A 112 -13.53 -16.13 -9.36
CA PRO A 112 -14.02 -15.41 -8.19
C PRO A 112 -13.85 -13.89 -8.33
N VAL A 113 -14.51 -13.14 -7.45
CA VAL A 113 -14.35 -11.69 -7.27
C VAL A 113 -14.00 -11.45 -5.81
N THR A 114 -12.82 -11.91 -5.39
CA THR A 114 -12.44 -12.02 -3.97
C THR A 114 -12.43 -10.69 -3.25
N THR A 115 -12.11 -9.59 -3.92
CA THR A 115 -12.22 -8.23 -3.33
C THR A 115 -13.63 -7.94 -2.82
N ARG A 116 -14.67 -8.40 -3.52
CA ARG A 116 -16.07 -8.27 -3.09
C ARG A 116 -16.39 -9.16 -1.89
N TYR A 117 -15.84 -10.37 -1.84
CA TYR A 117 -16.04 -11.28 -0.71
C TYR A 117 -15.37 -10.72 0.56
N LEU A 118 -14.16 -10.18 0.43
CA LEU A 118 -13.45 -9.51 1.51
C LEU A 118 -14.23 -8.32 2.06
N ALA A 119 -14.79 -7.49 1.19
CA ALA A 119 -15.65 -6.38 1.58
C ALA A 119 -16.87 -6.87 2.40
N GLN A 120 -17.54 -7.94 1.96
CA GLN A 120 -18.68 -8.52 2.67
C GLN A 120 -18.30 -9.07 4.06
N LEU A 121 -17.11 -9.67 4.20
CA LEU A 121 -16.60 -10.15 5.48
C LEU A 121 -16.30 -8.99 6.44
N LEU A 122 -15.67 -7.91 5.97
CA LEU A 122 -15.41 -6.74 6.80
C LEU A 122 -16.72 -6.10 7.26
N GLU A 123 -17.70 -5.95 6.37
CA GLU A 123 -19.01 -5.37 6.68
C GLU A 123 -19.83 -6.22 7.63
N SER A 124 -19.75 -7.55 7.55
CA SER A 124 -20.50 -8.44 8.45
C SER A 124 -20.06 -8.30 9.91
N MET A 125 -18.84 -7.79 10.15
CA MET A 125 -18.32 -7.47 11.49
C MET A 125 -18.76 -6.08 12.00
N GLY A 126 -19.62 -5.37 11.27
CA GLY A 126 -20.07 -4.02 11.65
C GLY A 126 -19.09 -2.90 11.30
N THR A 127 -18.11 -3.17 10.43
CA THR A 127 -17.10 -2.17 10.04
C THR A 127 -17.76 -0.94 9.40
N HIS A 128 -17.60 0.21 10.04
CA HIS A 128 -18.17 1.48 9.60
C HIS A 128 -17.41 2.08 8.41
N ARG A 129 -16.08 1.87 8.38
CA ARG A 129 -15.19 2.46 7.39
C ARG A 129 -13.95 1.60 7.16
N VAL A 130 -13.43 1.60 5.93
CA VAL A 130 -12.16 0.98 5.56
C VAL A 130 -11.23 2.03 4.97
N VAL A 131 -10.02 2.14 5.51
CA VAL A 131 -8.95 3.00 5.00
C VAL A 131 -7.81 2.12 4.51
N ALA A 132 -7.38 2.26 3.26
CA ALA A 132 -6.29 1.45 2.70
C ALA A 132 -5.34 2.29 1.84
N LEU A 133 -4.05 1.97 1.87
CA LEU A 133 -3.05 2.58 0.97
C LEU A 133 -2.98 1.78 -0.33
N GLU A 134 -3.01 2.49 -1.47
CA GLU A 134 -2.61 2.00 -2.80
C GLU A 134 -3.22 0.65 -3.17
N VAL A 135 -4.56 0.62 -3.15
CA VAL A 135 -5.31 -0.56 -3.54
C VAL A 135 -5.11 -0.84 -5.03
N HIS A 136 -5.05 -2.13 -5.38
CA HIS A 136 -4.73 -2.56 -6.74
C HIS A 136 -5.65 -1.96 -7.82
N ASN A 137 -6.95 -1.84 -7.52
CA ASN A 137 -7.93 -1.18 -8.38
C ASN A 137 -8.88 -0.33 -7.53
N PRO A 138 -8.72 1.01 -7.51
CA PRO A 138 -9.55 1.92 -6.71
C PRO A 138 -11.05 1.79 -7.02
N ALA A 139 -11.43 1.64 -8.29
CA ALA A 139 -12.83 1.51 -8.68
C ALA A 139 -13.44 0.21 -8.14
N ALA A 140 -12.71 -0.90 -8.16
CA ALA A 140 -13.20 -2.15 -7.61
C ALA A 140 -13.29 -2.11 -6.08
N PHE A 141 -12.32 -1.48 -5.41
CA PHE A 141 -12.33 -1.29 -3.96
C PHE A 141 -13.54 -0.46 -3.51
N GLN A 142 -13.77 0.68 -4.15
CA GLN A 142 -14.89 1.58 -3.85
C GLN A 142 -16.26 0.94 -4.12
N ASN A 143 -16.39 0.19 -5.22
CA ASN A 143 -17.66 -0.46 -5.57
C ASN A 143 -17.92 -1.77 -4.81
N ALA A 144 -16.89 -2.37 -4.20
CA ALA A 144 -17.05 -3.58 -3.39
C ALA A 144 -17.60 -3.28 -1.99
N LEU A 145 -17.22 -2.14 -1.41
CA LEU A 145 -17.60 -1.70 -0.07
C LEU A 145 -18.85 -0.81 -0.14
N ARG A 146 -19.90 -1.18 0.58
CA ARG A 146 -21.08 -0.37 0.89
C ARG A 146 -20.82 0.56 2.08
N CYS A 147 -19.97 0.16 3.01
CA CYS A 147 -19.47 1.07 4.04
C CYS A 147 -18.51 2.13 3.45
N ARG A 148 -18.13 3.13 4.24
CA ARG A 148 -17.27 4.20 3.75
C ARG A 148 -15.88 3.64 3.41
N SER A 149 -15.33 4.01 2.26
CA SER A 149 -14.01 3.54 1.82
C SER A 149 -13.13 4.73 1.46
N ASP A 150 -11.94 4.79 2.06
CA ASP A 150 -10.95 5.82 1.79
C ASP A 150 -9.68 5.17 1.24
N HIS A 151 -9.31 5.58 0.02
CA HIS A 151 -8.09 5.15 -0.64
C HIS A 151 -7.01 6.23 -0.47
N LEU A 152 -5.94 5.87 0.23
CA LEU A 152 -4.76 6.71 0.38
C LEU A 152 -3.75 6.40 -0.73
N GLU A 153 -2.97 7.39 -1.14
CA GLU A 153 -1.98 7.26 -2.21
C GLU A 153 -0.56 7.58 -1.69
N ALA A 154 0.42 6.80 -2.10
CA ALA A 154 1.80 6.95 -1.64
C ALA A 154 2.60 7.96 -2.49
N ARG A 155 2.02 8.44 -3.60
CA ARG A 155 2.69 9.32 -4.56
C ARG A 155 3.40 10.52 -3.92
N ARG A 156 2.85 11.11 -2.84
CA ARG A 156 3.45 12.30 -2.20
C ARG A 156 4.77 11.95 -1.53
N LEU A 157 4.81 10.81 -0.84
CA LEU A 157 6.03 10.27 -0.23
C LEU A 157 7.12 10.05 -1.29
N TRP A 158 6.75 9.51 -2.46
CA TRP A 158 7.70 9.28 -3.55
C TRP A 158 8.19 10.59 -4.18
N VAL A 159 7.31 11.57 -4.39
CA VAL A 159 7.69 12.88 -4.94
C VAL A 159 8.64 13.59 -3.98
N ASP A 160 8.34 13.59 -2.68
CA ASP A 160 9.21 14.19 -1.66
C ASP A 160 10.60 13.53 -1.61
N HIS A 161 10.69 12.22 -1.88
CA HIS A 161 11.96 11.50 -1.97
C HIS A 161 12.74 11.80 -3.25
N PHE A 162 12.08 11.81 -4.41
CA PHE A 162 12.75 11.91 -5.71
C PHE A 162 13.02 13.35 -6.13
N ALA A 163 12.05 14.27 -5.99
CA ALA A 163 12.14 15.61 -6.54
C ALA A 163 13.42 16.39 -6.14
N PRO A 164 13.91 16.33 -4.88
CA PRO A 164 15.14 17.03 -4.50
C PRO A 164 16.39 16.59 -5.28
N ARG A 165 16.39 15.38 -5.86
CA ARG A 165 17.51 14.81 -6.61
C ARG A 165 17.37 14.97 -8.13
N LEU A 166 16.25 15.52 -8.59
CA LEU A 166 15.88 15.53 -10.01
C LEU A 166 15.77 16.93 -10.63
N ALA A 167 16.00 18.01 -9.88
CA ALA A 167 15.76 19.40 -10.30
C ALA A 167 16.20 19.68 -11.76
N GLU A 168 17.44 19.34 -12.12
CA GLU A 168 18.05 19.63 -13.43
C GLU A 168 18.13 18.42 -14.38
N ARG A 169 17.53 17.28 -14.03
CA ARG A 169 17.69 16.02 -14.77
C ARG A 169 16.53 15.75 -15.70
N SER A 170 16.74 15.31 -16.93
CA SER A 170 15.63 14.80 -17.75
C SER A 170 15.03 13.54 -17.11
N VAL A 171 13.72 13.51 -16.90
CA VAL A 171 13.02 12.44 -16.15
C VAL A 171 11.90 11.88 -17.00
N VAL A 172 11.77 10.56 -16.98
CA VAL A 172 10.64 9.83 -17.55
C VAL A 172 10.01 8.93 -16.50
N VAL A 173 8.70 9.05 -16.31
CA VAL A 173 7.94 8.13 -15.47
C VAL A 173 7.50 6.95 -16.30
N VAL A 174 7.73 5.73 -15.80
CA VAL A 174 7.50 4.50 -16.54
C VAL A 174 6.43 3.67 -15.86
N SER A 175 5.39 3.29 -16.61
CA SER A 175 4.45 2.27 -16.17
C SER A 175 4.91 0.88 -16.65
N PRO A 176 5.05 -0.11 -15.74
CA PRO A 176 5.57 -1.43 -16.11
C PRO A 176 4.55 -2.29 -16.90
N ASP A 177 3.28 -1.88 -16.92
CA ASP A 177 2.26 -2.34 -17.85
C ASP A 177 1.08 -1.36 -17.95
N VAL A 178 0.19 -1.58 -18.91
CA VAL A 178 -0.97 -0.71 -19.19
C VAL A 178 -1.91 -0.56 -17.99
N GLY A 179 -1.96 -1.56 -17.09
CA GLY A 179 -2.84 -1.53 -15.92
C GLY A 179 -2.45 -0.44 -14.92
N GLY A 180 -1.15 -0.18 -14.78
CA GLY A 180 -0.59 0.84 -13.89
C GLY A 180 -0.52 2.25 -14.49
N ALA A 181 -0.93 2.46 -15.75
CA ALA A 181 -0.68 3.70 -16.47
C ALA A 181 -1.30 4.93 -15.78
N LYS A 182 -2.51 4.81 -15.23
CA LYS A 182 -3.16 5.91 -14.49
C LYS A 182 -2.41 6.30 -13.20
N ARG A 183 -1.82 5.33 -12.50
CA ARG A 183 -1.02 5.56 -11.29
C ARG A 183 0.28 6.27 -11.62
N ALA A 184 0.98 5.78 -12.64
CA ALA A 184 2.19 6.39 -13.14
C ALA A 184 1.93 7.83 -13.64
N GLU A 185 0.82 8.07 -14.34
CA GLU A 185 0.43 9.41 -14.78
C GLU A 185 0.14 10.35 -13.59
N ALA A 186 -0.59 9.89 -12.57
CA ALA A 186 -0.86 10.70 -11.38
C ALA A 186 0.44 11.10 -10.65
N PHE A 187 1.39 10.16 -10.52
CA PHE A 187 2.72 10.46 -9.99
C PHE A 187 3.48 11.46 -10.88
N ARG A 188 3.47 11.26 -12.21
CA ARG A 188 4.12 12.15 -13.18
C ARG A 188 3.60 13.58 -13.10
N GLN A 189 2.29 13.77 -13.01
CA GLN A 189 1.68 15.09 -12.91
C GLN A 189 2.13 15.83 -11.64
N MET A 190 2.11 15.15 -10.50
CA MET A 190 2.52 15.75 -9.24
C MET A 190 4.03 16.02 -9.18
N LEU A 191 4.84 15.09 -9.69
CA LEU A 191 6.28 15.29 -9.85
C LEU A 191 6.56 16.50 -10.74
N SER A 192 5.84 16.63 -11.86
CA SER A 192 6.01 17.76 -12.79
C SER A 192 5.70 19.11 -12.12
N ARG A 193 4.63 19.18 -11.33
CA ARG A 193 4.30 20.38 -10.53
C ARG A 193 5.42 20.68 -9.53
N ARG A 194 5.89 19.67 -8.79
CA ARG A 194 6.94 19.84 -7.78
C ARG A 194 8.29 20.29 -8.38
N LEU A 195 8.59 19.85 -9.60
CA LEU A 195 9.78 20.23 -10.36
C LEU A 195 9.62 21.52 -11.17
N ALA A 196 8.40 22.09 -11.22
CA ALA A 196 8.04 23.22 -12.08
C ALA A 196 8.37 23.01 -13.57
N ARG A 197 8.32 21.77 -14.05
CA ARG A 197 8.52 21.38 -15.46
C ARG A 197 7.92 20.01 -15.74
N GLU A 198 7.58 19.74 -17.00
CA GLU A 198 7.04 18.43 -17.37
C GLU A 198 8.08 17.32 -17.27
N ALA A 199 7.69 16.21 -16.63
CA ALA A 199 8.36 14.92 -16.76
C ALA A 199 7.70 14.11 -17.88
N ASP A 200 8.48 13.36 -18.63
CA ASP A 200 7.96 12.51 -19.71
C ASP A 200 7.23 11.28 -19.15
N MET A 201 6.45 10.63 -20.01
CA MET A 201 5.76 9.38 -19.72
C MET A 201 6.21 8.30 -20.68
N ALA A 202 6.43 7.09 -20.17
CA ALA A 202 6.62 5.89 -20.97
C ALA A 202 5.85 4.70 -20.37
N PHE A 203 5.61 3.68 -21.18
CA PHE A 203 5.03 2.43 -20.72
C PHE A 203 5.61 1.25 -21.48
N LEU A 204 5.58 0.08 -20.83
CA LEU A 204 6.03 -1.15 -21.45
C LEU A 204 4.87 -1.88 -22.09
N GLU A 205 5.05 -2.22 -23.36
CA GLU A 205 4.12 -3.10 -24.04
C GLU A 205 4.26 -4.53 -23.51
N LYS A 206 3.13 -5.13 -23.14
CA LYS A 206 3.08 -6.46 -22.54
C LYS A 206 2.12 -7.34 -23.33
N TYR A 207 2.67 -8.20 -24.18
CA TYR A 207 1.91 -9.29 -24.80
C TYR A 207 1.88 -10.48 -23.84
N ARG A 208 0.68 -11.02 -23.60
CA ARG A 208 0.53 -12.31 -22.93
C ARG A 208 -0.06 -13.30 -23.94
N SER A 209 0.73 -14.30 -24.32
CA SER A 209 0.25 -15.43 -25.11
C SER A 209 0.53 -16.73 -24.35
N ALA A 210 -0.50 -17.56 -24.17
CA ALA A 210 -0.40 -18.90 -23.56
C ALA A 210 0.34 -19.02 -22.20
N GLY A 211 0.44 -17.93 -21.42
CA GLY A 211 1.14 -17.93 -20.13
C GLY A 211 2.57 -17.39 -20.18
N GLU A 212 3.12 -17.21 -21.38
CA GLU A 212 4.39 -16.52 -21.60
C GLU A 212 4.16 -15.02 -21.79
N ILE A 213 5.02 -14.21 -21.16
CA ILE A 213 5.02 -12.77 -21.33
C ILE A 213 6.09 -12.43 -22.37
N SER A 214 5.67 -11.95 -23.53
CA SER A 214 6.53 -11.43 -24.58
C SER A 214 6.25 -9.94 -24.81
N GLY A 215 7.20 -9.21 -25.41
CA GLY A 215 7.13 -7.76 -25.56
C GLY A 215 8.19 -7.04 -24.74
N GLN A 216 9.00 -6.25 -25.43
CA GLN A 216 10.07 -5.41 -24.86
C GLN A 216 10.01 -3.98 -25.39
N ALA A 217 9.01 -3.64 -26.21
CA ALA A 217 8.88 -2.31 -26.76
C ALA A 217 8.54 -1.34 -25.63
N VAL A 218 9.49 -0.44 -25.36
CA VAL A 218 9.26 0.78 -24.62
C VAL A 218 8.51 1.73 -25.54
N VAL A 219 7.34 2.20 -25.12
CA VAL A 219 6.64 3.28 -25.80
C VAL A 219 6.88 4.57 -25.02
N GLY A 220 7.53 5.53 -25.67
CA GLY A 220 7.99 6.79 -25.07
C GLY A 220 9.52 6.94 -25.18
N ASP A 221 10.01 8.16 -25.11
CA ASP A 221 11.44 8.46 -25.19
C ASP A 221 12.11 8.38 -23.80
N ILE A 222 12.97 7.39 -23.62
CA ILE A 222 13.71 7.11 -22.37
C ILE A 222 15.20 7.48 -22.48
N HIS A 223 15.72 7.71 -23.69
CA HIS A 223 17.16 7.79 -23.92
C HIS A 223 17.80 8.97 -23.18
N ASP A 224 18.88 8.69 -22.44
CA ASP A 224 19.62 9.64 -21.60
C ASP A 224 18.79 10.33 -20.49
N LYS A 225 17.69 9.70 -20.06
CA LYS A 225 16.83 10.18 -18.97
C LYS A 225 16.95 9.33 -17.72
N VAL A 226 16.56 9.90 -16.58
CA VAL A 226 16.29 9.17 -15.35
C VAL A 226 14.89 8.55 -15.44
N ALA A 227 14.82 7.23 -15.54
CA ALA A 227 13.57 6.49 -15.57
C ALA A 227 13.10 6.15 -14.14
N ILE A 228 11.83 6.41 -13.83
CA ILE A 228 11.21 6.05 -12.55
C ILE A 228 10.02 5.14 -12.81
N ILE A 229 10.18 3.85 -12.50
CA ILE A 229 9.14 2.84 -12.64
C ILE A 229 8.18 2.94 -11.45
N VAL A 230 6.88 3.05 -11.69
CA VAL A 230 5.86 3.20 -10.62
C VAL A 230 4.87 2.04 -10.67
N ASP A 231 4.67 1.37 -9.53
CA ASP A 231 3.71 0.28 -9.36
C ASP A 231 3.02 0.32 -7.97
N ASP A 232 1.94 -0.44 -7.74
CA ASP A 232 1.33 -0.54 -6.40
C ASP A 232 2.13 -1.45 -5.48
N LEU A 233 2.67 -2.53 -6.05
CA LEU A 233 3.29 -3.58 -5.27
C LEU A 233 4.40 -4.30 -6.02
N ILE A 234 5.28 -4.92 -5.27
CA ILE A 234 6.30 -5.83 -5.78
C ILE A 234 6.07 -7.18 -5.12
N SER A 235 5.56 -8.14 -5.91
CA SER A 235 5.38 -9.53 -5.48
C SER A 235 6.69 -10.30 -5.66
N SER A 236 6.89 -10.95 -6.80
CA SER A 236 8.13 -11.67 -7.12
C SER A 236 9.20 -10.81 -7.79
N GLY A 237 8.88 -9.55 -8.12
CA GLY A 237 9.84 -8.66 -8.78
C GLY A 237 10.04 -8.87 -10.28
N SER A 238 9.54 -9.95 -10.87
CA SER A 238 9.80 -10.27 -12.29
C SER A 238 9.37 -9.17 -13.27
N THR A 239 8.24 -8.51 -12.98
CA THR A 239 7.75 -7.37 -13.80
C THR A 239 8.64 -6.14 -13.64
N LEU A 240 9.11 -5.86 -12.43
CA LEU A 240 10.05 -4.78 -12.16
C LEU A 240 11.40 -5.03 -12.84
N VAL A 241 11.98 -6.22 -12.70
CA VAL A 241 13.26 -6.59 -13.31
C VAL A 241 13.19 -6.48 -14.83
N ARG A 242 12.12 -7.00 -15.46
CA ARG A 242 11.90 -6.83 -16.90
C ARG A 242 11.84 -5.35 -17.27
N ALA A 243 11.13 -4.56 -16.49
CA ALA A 243 10.98 -3.14 -16.75
C ALA A 243 12.29 -2.37 -16.64
N ALA A 244 13.08 -2.66 -15.61
CA ALA A 244 14.39 -2.04 -15.41
C ALA A 244 15.35 -2.36 -16.55
N ARG A 245 15.43 -3.64 -16.96
CA ARG A 245 16.25 -4.07 -18.10
C ARG A 245 15.81 -3.43 -19.41
N ALA A 246 14.50 -3.31 -19.66
CA ALA A 246 13.98 -2.64 -20.85
C ALA A 246 14.33 -1.15 -20.87
N CYS A 247 14.21 -0.45 -19.74
CA CYS A 247 14.60 0.96 -19.62
C CYS A 247 16.10 1.14 -19.88
N ARG A 248 16.95 0.28 -19.29
CA ARG A 248 18.40 0.30 -19.54
C ARG A 248 18.76 0.02 -20.99
N ALA A 249 18.14 -0.99 -21.61
CA ALA A 249 18.35 -1.31 -23.02
C ALA A 249 17.91 -0.18 -23.96
N ALA A 250 16.89 0.61 -23.57
CA ALA A 250 16.43 1.79 -24.28
C ALA A 250 17.29 3.06 -24.02
N GLY A 251 18.39 2.94 -23.27
CA GLY A 251 19.33 4.04 -23.05
C GLY A 251 19.04 4.91 -21.83
N ALA A 252 18.24 4.46 -20.85
CA ALA A 252 18.06 5.18 -19.59
C ALA A 252 19.41 5.41 -18.89
N ARG A 253 19.66 6.65 -18.44
CA ARG A 253 20.86 7.02 -17.67
C ARG A 253 20.83 6.44 -16.26
N GLU A 254 19.67 6.45 -15.64
CA GLU A 254 19.38 5.86 -14.33
C GLU A 254 17.98 5.22 -14.37
N VAL A 255 17.78 4.19 -13.58
CA VAL A 255 16.52 3.47 -13.44
C VAL A 255 16.22 3.27 -11.96
N HIS A 256 15.26 4.03 -11.49
CA HIS A 256 14.71 3.92 -10.14
C HIS A 256 13.33 3.26 -10.21
N ALA A 257 12.86 2.73 -9.08
CA ALA A 257 11.52 2.23 -8.95
C ALA A 257 10.86 2.67 -7.64
N ALA A 258 9.54 2.83 -7.67
CA ALA A 258 8.70 3.07 -6.52
C ALA A 258 7.51 2.12 -6.51
N ALA A 259 7.26 1.50 -5.37
CA ALA A 259 6.04 0.75 -5.13
C ALA A 259 5.55 0.91 -3.70
N SER A 260 4.25 0.85 -3.46
CA SER A 260 3.73 1.03 -2.10
C SER A 260 4.08 -0.17 -1.24
N HIS A 261 3.88 -1.38 -1.78
CA HIS A 261 3.95 -2.61 -1.01
C HIS A 261 5.06 -3.54 -1.51
N GLY A 262 6.11 -3.75 -0.71
CA GLY A 262 7.15 -4.74 -0.97
C GLY A 262 6.79 -6.10 -0.34
N LEU A 263 6.17 -7.01 -1.11
CA LEU A 263 5.90 -8.37 -0.62
C LEU A 263 7.12 -9.28 -0.74
N PHE A 264 7.93 -9.11 -1.77
CA PHE A 264 9.23 -9.78 -1.93
C PHE A 264 9.17 -11.32 -1.80
N VAL A 265 8.31 -11.97 -2.58
CA VAL A 265 8.17 -13.44 -2.58
C VAL A 265 9.13 -14.09 -3.59
N GLY A 266 9.68 -15.27 -3.26
CA GLY A 266 10.65 -15.95 -4.12
C GLY A 266 12.04 -15.31 -4.03
N ASP A 267 12.71 -15.12 -5.17
CA ASP A 267 14.08 -14.58 -5.27
C ASP A 267 14.13 -13.05 -5.08
N ALA A 268 13.72 -12.60 -3.90
CA ALA A 268 13.58 -11.20 -3.55
C ALA A 268 14.89 -10.41 -3.59
N ASP A 269 15.96 -10.99 -3.05
CA ASP A 269 17.29 -10.36 -3.06
C ASP A 269 17.78 -10.16 -4.49
N GLN A 270 17.57 -11.13 -5.39
CA GLN A 270 17.96 -11.01 -6.80
C GLN A 270 17.19 -9.90 -7.50
N THR A 271 15.89 -9.78 -7.22
CA THR A 271 15.07 -8.67 -7.71
C THR A 271 15.65 -7.32 -7.29
N LEU A 272 15.97 -7.17 -6.01
CA LEU A 272 16.44 -5.89 -5.46
C LEU A 272 17.85 -5.56 -5.96
N THR A 273 18.72 -6.56 -6.07
CA THR A 273 20.13 -6.41 -6.48
C THR A 273 20.34 -6.35 -7.99
N GLU A 274 19.28 -6.50 -8.79
CA GLU A 274 19.31 -6.43 -10.26
C GLU A 274 20.20 -5.26 -10.75
N PRO A 275 21.23 -5.52 -11.57
CA PRO A 275 22.15 -4.48 -12.03
C PRO A 275 21.48 -3.35 -12.81
N ALA A 276 20.38 -3.63 -13.51
CA ALA A 276 19.64 -2.61 -14.25
C ALA A 276 18.86 -1.61 -13.37
N LEU A 277 18.72 -1.88 -12.07
CA LEU A 277 18.00 -1.06 -11.09
C LEU A 277 18.98 -0.35 -10.15
N ASP A 278 18.89 0.98 -10.06
CA ASP A 278 19.75 1.80 -9.20
C ASP A 278 19.20 1.91 -7.78
N GLN A 279 17.89 2.14 -7.65
CA GLN A 279 17.22 2.23 -6.35
C GLN A 279 15.80 1.69 -6.42
N LEU A 280 15.38 1.00 -5.36
CA LEU A 280 13.99 0.71 -5.10
C LEU A 280 13.50 1.48 -3.88
N VAL A 281 12.37 2.18 -4.03
CA VAL A 281 11.69 2.90 -2.95
C VAL A 281 10.37 2.20 -2.64
N ILE A 282 10.15 1.85 -1.38
CA ILE A 282 8.88 1.31 -0.90
C ILE A 282 8.36 2.06 0.32
N THR A 283 7.14 1.73 0.77
CA THR A 283 6.66 2.17 2.09
C THR A 283 6.82 1.07 3.14
N ASN A 284 6.75 1.44 4.42
CA ASN A 284 6.74 0.52 5.56
C ASN A 284 5.37 -0.15 5.81
N THR A 285 4.45 -0.17 4.83
CA THR A 285 3.17 -0.90 4.94
C THR A 285 3.35 -2.41 5.12
N ILE A 286 4.45 -2.96 4.60
CA ILE A 286 4.91 -4.33 4.82
C ILE A 286 6.39 -4.26 5.21
N PRO A 287 6.81 -4.82 6.35
CA PRO A 287 8.23 -4.89 6.70
C PRO A 287 8.99 -5.75 5.66
N PRO A 288 10.20 -5.36 5.23
CA PRO A 288 10.98 -6.09 4.23
C PRO A 288 11.66 -7.36 4.78
N PHE A 289 10.98 -8.14 5.63
CA PHE A 289 11.57 -9.27 6.38
C PHE A 289 12.03 -10.45 5.50
N ARG A 290 11.66 -10.46 4.21
CA ARG A 290 12.11 -11.47 3.23
C ARG A 290 13.43 -11.11 2.55
N LEU A 291 13.94 -9.91 2.77
CA LEU A 291 15.20 -9.43 2.19
C LEU A 291 16.33 -9.54 3.20
N THR A 292 17.54 -9.81 2.71
CA THR A 292 18.73 -9.75 3.57
C THR A 292 19.10 -8.32 3.93
N ALA A 293 19.75 -8.13 5.08
CA ALA A 293 20.21 -6.81 5.53
C ALA A 293 21.14 -6.13 4.51
N LYS A 294 21.98 -6.92 3.83
CA LYS A 294 22.86 -6.42 2.76
C LYS A 294 22.06 -5.89 1.57
N ALA A 295 21.11 -6.66 1.05
CA ALA A 295 20.29 -6.23 -0.08
C ALA A 295 19.52 -4.94 0.24
N ILE A 296 18.99 -4.83 1.47
CA ILE A 296 18.31 -3.62 1.95
C ILE A 296 19.25 -2.42 1.93
N GLN A 297 20.46 -2.55 2.51
CA GLN A 297 21.43 -1.46 2.59
C GLN A 297 21.90 -0.95 1.23
N ASP A 298 22.01 -1.85 0.24
CA ASP A 298 22.58 -1.51 -1.06
C ASP A 298 21.64 -0.67 -1.92
N LYS A 299 20.34 -1.02 -1.99
CA LYS A 299 19.42 -0.45 -3.00
C LYS A 299 18.01 -0.12 -2.50
N LEU A 300 17.62 -0.49 -1.27
CA LEU A 300 16.26 -0.26 -0.79
C LEU A 300 16.16 1.01 0.05
N THR A 301 15.15 1.83 -0.22
CA THR A 301 14.71 2.89 0.68
C THR A 301 13.28 2.61 1.13
N VAL A 302 13.05 2.62 2.43
CA VAL A 302 11.73 2.41 3.02
C VAL A 302 11.23 3.74 3.59
N LEU A 303 10.18 4.29 3.00
CA LEU A 303 9.53 5.53 3.43
C LEU A 303 8.49 5.23 4.52
N ASP A 304 8.40 6.11 5.52
CA ASP A 304 7.43 5.98 6.59
C ASP A 304 6.06 6.52 6.14
N ALA A 305 5.07 5.63 6.01
CA ALA A 305 3.69 5.97 5.68
C ALA A 305 2.85 6.25 6.93
N ALA A 306 3.36 6.06 8.14
CA ALA A 306 2.60 6.30 9.37
C ALA A 306 2.05 7.74 9.48
N PRO A 307 2.79 8.80 9.10
CA PRO A 307 2.25 10.16 9.12
C PRO A 307 1.05 10.37 8.20
N LEU A 308 1.03 9.72 7.03
CA LEU A 308 -0.10 9.76 6.10
C LEU A 308 -1.35 9.12 6.72
N PHE A 309 -1.20 7.98 7.39
CA PHE A 309 -2.30 7.32 8.09
C PHE A 309 -2.78 8.08 9.31
N ALA A 310 -1.86 8.63 10.11
CA ALA A 310 -2.18 9.48 11.26
C ALA A 310 -3.02 10.68 10.83
N GLU A 311 -2.58 11.39 9.78
CA GLU A 311 -3.30 12.55 9.27
C GLU A 311 -4.67 12.18 8.69
N ALA A 312 -4.79 11.04 8.00
CA ALA A 312 -6.07 10.53 7.53
C ALA A 312 -7.03 10.24 8.70
N ILE A 313 -6.57 9.54 9.75
CA ILE A 313 -7.35 9.26 10.96
C ILE A 313 -7.80 10.56 11.62
N ARG A 314 -6.90 11.54 11.79
CA ARG A 314 -7.21 12.85 12.37
C ARG A 314 -8.32 13.57 11.60
N ARG A 315 -8.22 13.59 10.27
CA ARG A 315 -9.22 14.22 9.40
C ARG A 315 -10.56 13.49 9.45
N ILE A 316 -10.56 12.17 9.34
CA ILE A 316 -11.78 11.35 9.41
C ILE A 316 -12.49 11.53 10.76
N HIS A 317 -11.75 11.53 11.86
CA HIS A 317 -12.30 11.71 13.20
C HIS A 317 -12.95 13.09 13.36
N ASN A 318 -12.28 14.14 12.87
CA ASN A 318 -12.75 15.52 12.96
C ASN A 318 -13.75 15.92 11.86
N GLY A 319 -14.07 15.03 10.90
CA GLY A 319 -14.94 15.34 9.77
C GLY A 319 -14.32 16.29 8.74
N ALA A 320 -13.00 16.37 8.67
CA ALA A 320 -12.27 17.18 7.68
C ALA A 320 -12.06 16.42 6.35
N SER A 321 -11.76 17.17 5.28
CA SER A 321 -11.56 16.63 3.94
C SER A 321 -10.28 15.79 3.85
N LEU A 322 -10.33 14.65 3.16
CA LEU A 322 -9.14 13.87 2.79
C LEU A 322 -8.55 14.30 1.44
N VAL A 323 -9.24 15.12 0.65
CA VAL A 323 -8.76 15.56 -0.68
C VAL A 323 -7.43 16.33 -0.56
N GLU A 324 -7.27 17.11 0.50
CA GLU A 324 -6.04 17.87 0.78
C GLU A 324 -4.82 16.98 1.12
N LEU A 325 -5.01 15.69 1.40
CA LEU A 325 -3.89 14.74 1.50
C LEU A 325 -3.37 14.28 0.14
N VAL A 326 -4.24 14.39 -0.87
CA VAL A 326 -4.10 13.81 -2.20
C VAL A 326 -3.71 14.90 -3.20
N GLU A 327 -4.21 16.13 -3.01
CA GLU A 327 -3.93 17.30 -3.83
C GLU A 327 -3.01 18.26 -3.07
N ASP A 328 -1.84 18.58 -3.65
CA ASP A 328 -0.99 19.68 -3.19
C ASP A 328 -1.75 20.99 -3.36
N ASN A 329 -2.53 21.39 -2.35
CA ASN A 329 -3.01 22.76 -2.21
C ASN A 329 -2.02 23.53 -1.33
N ALA A 330 -0.90 23.92 -1.95
CA ALA A 330 -0.03 24.99 -1.50
C ALA A 330 0.62 25.64 -2.72
#